data_AF-G0HP23-F1
#
_entry.id   AF-G0HP23-F1
#
_cell.length_a   1.000
_cell.length_b   1.000
_cell.length_c   1.000
_cell.angle_alpha   90.00
_cell.angle_beta   90.00
_cell.angle_gamma   90.00
#
_symmetry.space_group_name_H-M   'P 1'
#
loop_
_entity.id
_entity.type
_entity.pdbx_description
1 polymer ?
#
loop_
_entity_poly.entity_id
_entity_poly.type
_entity_poly.pdbx_seq_one_letter_code
_entity_poly.pdbx_strand_id
1 'polypeptide(L)' 'MERKHLVCPLCGGTDFKVEEGKIDSKWGFTAHKVKIVICKNCGYVMMFHKGRTIWDFD' A
#
# COMPACT_ATOMS: atom_id res chain seq x y z
N MET A 1 -20.29 -12.51 -8.37
CA MET A 1 -18.95 -12.11 -7.88
C MET A 1 -19.14 -11.21 -6.68
N GLU A 2 -18.82 -11.70 -5.49
CA GLU A 2 -18.86 -10.90 -4.27
C GLU A 2 -17.72 -9.87 -4.30
N ARG A 3 -18.04 -8.57 -4.25
CA ARG A 3 -17.04 -7.51 -4.17
C ARG A 3 -16.65 -7.36 -2.71
N LYS A 4 -15.45 -7.81 -2.33
CA LYS A 4 -14.92 -7.57 -0.98
C LYS A 4 -14.64 -6.07 -0.82
N HIS A 5 -15.31 -5.43 0.13
CA HIS A 5 -15.05 -4.05 0.49
C HIS A 5 -13.89 -4.00 1.48
N LEU A 6 -12.99 -3.02 1.32
CA LEU A 6 -11.91 -2.80 2.28
C LEU A 6 -12.49 -2.20 3.56
N VAL A 7 -12.08 -2.75 4.71
CA VAL A 7 -12.51 -2.30 6.04
C VAL A 7 -11.27 -2.07 6.89
N CYS A 8 -11.25 -0.96 7.64
CA CYS A 8 -10.15 -0.65 8.55
C CYS A 8 -10.13 -1.65 9.70
N PRO A 9 -9.03 -2.39 9.92
CA PRO A 9 -8.97 -3.40 10.97
C PRO A 9 -8.93 -2.81 12.38
N LEU A 10 -8.67 -1.51 12.53
CA LEU A 10 -8.65 -0.84 13.84
C LEU A 10 -10.01 -0.25 14.23
N CYS A 11 -10.71 0.45 13.32
CA CYS A 11 -11.92 1.19 13.66
C CYS A 11 -13.17 0.79 12.86
N GLY A 12 -13.05 -0.15 11.93
CA GLY A 12 -14.17 -0.56 11.05
C GLY A 12 -14.54 0.45 9.96
N GLY A 13 -13.84 1.58 9.85
CA GLY A 13 -14.10 2.60 8.82
C GLY A 13 -13.87 2.09 7.40
N THR A 14 -14.62 2.64 6.44
CA THR A 14 -14.59 2.25 5.02
C THR A 14 -14.14 3.36 4.07
N ASP A 15 -13.80 4.55 4.59
CA ASP A 15 -13.23 5.66 3.81
C ASP A 15 -11.72 5.72 3.98
N PHE A 16 -11.02 5.78 2.85
CA PHE A 16 -9.57 5.69 2.78
C PHE A 16 -8.98 6.72 1.81
N LYS A 17 -7.81 7.24 2.16
CA LYS A 17 -6.88 7.88 1.23
C LYS A 17 -5.97 6.80 0.66
N VAL A 18 -5.73 6.84 -0.64
CA VAL A 18 -4.87 5.87 -1.33
C VAL A 18 -3.68 6.62 -1.92
N GLU A 19 -2.49 6.11 -1.65
CA GLU A 19 -1.23 6.61 -2.17
C GLU A 19 -0.44 5.47 -2.80
N GLU A 20 0.38 5.78 -3.80
CA GLU A 20 1.33 4.83 -4.39
C GLU A 20 2.74 5.23 -3.98
N GLY A 21 3.56 4.24 -3.62
CA GLY A 21 4.93 4.46 -3.19
C GLY A 21 5.89 3.43 -3.78
N LYS A 22 7.18 3.76 -3.73
CA LYS A 22 8.28 2.82 -3.97
C LYS A 22 9.07 2.68 -2.67
N ILE A 23 9.43 1.45 -2.31
CA ILE A 23 10.31 1.14 -1.20
C ILE A 23 11.54 0.43 -1.76
N ASP A 24 12.70 1.04 -1.61
CA ASP A 24 13.95 0.42 -2.03
C ASP A 24 14.35 -0.70 -1.07
N SER A 25 14.79 -1.82 -1.63
CA SER A 25 15.36 -2.90 -0.83
C SER A 25 16.68 -2.45 -0.19
N LYS A 26 17.01 -3.04 0.97
CA LYS A 26 18.21 -2.71 1.77
C LYS A 26 19.53 -2.81 0.99
N TRP A 27 19.56 -3.58 -0.10
CA TRP A 27 20.73 -3.81 -0.95
C TRP A 27 20.64 -3.09 -2.31
N GLY A 28 19.63 -2.24 -2.54
CA GLY A 28 19.56 -1.34 -3.71
C GLY A 28 19.21 -2.00 -5.06
N PHE A 29 19.16 -3.33 -5.16
CA PHE A 29 18.94 -4.02 -6.44
C PHE A 29 17.47 -4.19 -6.84
N THR A 30 16.53 -3.88 -5.96
CA THR A 30 15.10 -4.10 -6.18
C THR A 30 14.29 -3.02 -5.49
N ALA A 31 13.34 -2.43 -6.21
CA ALA A 31 12.36 -1.52 -5.66
C ALA A 31 11.00 -2.23 -5.55
N HIS A 32 10.34 -2.10 -4.42
CA HIS A 32 9.01 -2.65 -4.17
C HIS A 32 7.97 -1.56 -4.42
N LYS A 33 7.07 -1.79 -5.39
CA LYS A 33 5.90 -0.93 -5.58
C LYS A 33 4.90 -1.29 -4.50
N VAL A 34 4.53 -0.31 -3.70
CA VAL A 34 3.55 -0.45 -2.62
C VAL A 34 2.36 0.46 -2.87
N LYS A 35 1.19 -0.01 -2.45
CA LYS A 35 -0.02 0.80 -2.34
C LYS A 35 -0.26 1.05 -0.86
N ILE A 36 -0.23 2.30 -0.47
CA ILE A 36 -0.45 2.74 0.90
C ILE A 36 -1.92 3.17 0.99
N VAL A 37 -2.64 2.61 1.95
CA VAL A 37 -4.06 2.90 2.18
C VAL A 37 -4.22 3.38 3.61
N ILE A 38 -4.63 4.64 3.74
CA ILE A 38 -4.72 5.34 5.02
C ILE A 38 -6.19 5.53 5.36
N CYS A 39 -6.64 5.02 6.51
CA CYS A 39 -8.01 5.24 6.97
C CYS A 39 -8.22 6.72 7.31
N LYS A 40 -9.19 7.37 6.67
CA LYS A 40 -9.49 8.79 6.97
C LYS A 40 -10.14 9.00 8.33
N ASN A 41 -10.68 7.94 8.94
CA ASN A 41 -11.34 8.01 10.24
C ASN A 41 -10.35 7.97 11.42
N CYS A 42 -9.38 7.05 11.40
CA CYS A 42 -8.46 6.85 12.54
C CYS A 42 -6.97 7.01 12.18
N GLY A 43 -6.63 7.28 10.92
CA GLY A 43 -5.25 7.43 10.46
C GLY A 43 -4.47 6.12 10.28
N TYR A 44 -5.08 4.95 10.51
CA TYR A 44 -4.38 3.67 10.37
C TYR A 44 -3.88 3.45 8.94
N VAL A 45 -2.60 3.09 8.82
CA VAL A 45 -1.91 2.90 7.55
C VAL A 45 -1.76 1.42 7.24
N MET A 46 -2.29 0.99 6.10
CA MET A 46 -2.14 -0.35 5.56
C MET A 46 -1.29 -0.29 4.29
N MET A 47 -0.26 -1.14 4.21
CA MET A 47 0.59 -1.24 3.03
C MET A 47 0.34 -2.55 2.31
N PHE A 48 0.04 -2.46 1.02
CA PHE A 48 -0.19 -3.61 0.14
C PHE A 48 0.94 -3.68 -0.88
N HIS A 49 1.58 -4.84 -1.00
CA HIS A 49 2.60 -5.08 -2.02
C HIS A 49 1.92 -5.22 -3.39
N LYS A 50 2.34 -4.40 -4.37
CA LYS A 50 1.81 -4.42 -5.75
C LYS A 50 2.74 -5.21 -6.68
N GLY A 51 4.00 -5.39 -6.29
CA GLY A 51 5.02 -6.08 -7.09
C GLY A 51 6.41 -5.53 -6.80
N ARG A 52 7.40 -6.06 -7.51
CA ARG A 52 8.78 -5.58 -7.48
C ARG A 52 9.23 -5.19 -8.88
N THR A 53 10.02 -4.13 -8.98
CA THR A 53 10.83 -3.82 -10.15
C THR A 53 12.27 -4.23 -9.85
N ILE A 54 12.81 -5.09 -10.69
CA ILE A 54 14.23 -5.46 -10.69
C ILE A 54 14.79 -4.60 -11.82
N TRP A 55 15.63 -3.62 -11.49
CA TRP A 55 16.17 -2.57 -12.39
C TRP A 55 15.24 -1.39 -12.72
N ASP A 56 15.43 -0.25 -12.04
CA ASP A 56 15.16 1.10 -12.59
C ASP A 56 16.54 1.67 -12.98
N PHE A 57 17.00 1.41 -14.22
CA PHE A 57 18.06 2.22 -14.83
C PHE A 57 17.36 3.45 -15.42
N ASP A 58 17.34 4.55 -14.68
CA ASP A 58 17.24 5.92 -15.19
C ASP A 58 18.00 6.86 -14.22
#